data_AF-A0A7C5WMU4-F1
#
_entry.id   AF-A0A7C5WMU4-F1
#
_cell.length_a   1.000
_cell.length_b   1.000
_cell.length_c   1.000
_cell.angle_alpha   90.00
_cell.angle_beta   90.00
_cell.angle_gamma   90.00
#
_symmetry.space_group_name_H-M   'P 1'
#
loop_
_entity.id
_entity.type
_entity.pdbx_description
1 polymer ?
#
loop_
_entity_poly.entity_id
_entity_poly.type
_entity_poly.pdbx_seq_one_letter_code
_entity_poly.pdbx_strand_id
1 'polypeptide(L)'
;LFEGTLILISHDRALLDACCDRLLVLDGAGNVEVFIGTYSEWHEKEVAGARGGVDPTKSPPRGRRPGLPTSSGSAKPSPAQTPKRKSKWSWMRLEQLEEKITQIEARLRAIDTELGDPDVWRDLDRANALTDERDELKIELEGVEAEWLRKAE
;
A
#
# COMPACT_ATOMS: atom_id res chain seq x y z
N LEU A 1 20.91 21.62 -9.60
CA LEU A 1 20.50 20.20 -9.59
C LEU A 1 21.28 19.52 -8.48
N PHE A 2 20.64 18.64 -7.70
CA PHE A 2 21.36 17.78 -6.76
C PHE A 2 21.85 16.56 -7.54
N GLU A 3 23.17 16.34 -7.58
CA GLU A 3 23.80 15.23 -8.32
C GLU A 3 24.05 13.99 -7.42
N GLY A 4 23.29 13.87 -6.33
CA GLY A 4 23.41 12.75 -5.40
C GLY A 4 22.40 11.63 -5.67
N THR A 5 22.57 10.52 -4.96
CA THR A 5 21.61 9.41 -4.94
C THR A 5 20.59 9.64 -3.84
N LEU A 6 19.30 9.50 -4.17
CA LEU A 6 18.21 9.50 -3.20
C LEU A 6 17.79 8.05 -2.94
N ILE A 7 17.71 7.65 -1.67
CA ILE A 7 17.06 6.41 -1.24
C ILE A 7 15.74 6.82 -0.60
N LEU A 8 14.63 6.33 -1.14
CA LEU A 8 13.28 6.66 -0.69
C LEU A 8 12.57 5.38 -0.24
N ILE A 9 12.05 5.40 0.99
CA ILE A 9 11.16 4.37 1.52
C ILE A 9 9.80 5.03 1.72
N SER A 10 8.79 4.57 0.98
CA SER A 10 7.44 5.12 1.04
C SER A 10 6.42 4.03 0.76
N HIS A 11 5.23 4.16 1.35
CA HIS A 11 4.07 3.34 1.01
C HIS A 11 3.19 4.00 -0.07
N ASP A 12 3.47 5.25 -0.43
CA ASP A 12 2.77 5.96 -1.51
C ASP A 12 3.33 5.55 -2.87
N ARG A 13 2.55 4.74 -3.59
CA ARG A 13 2.88 4.22 -4.92
C ARG A 13 3.04 5.32 -5.96
N ALA A 14 2.25 6.39 -5.89
CA ALA A 14 2.33 7.48 -6.85
C ALA A 14 3.62 8.27 -6.68
N LEU A 15 4.08 8.43 -5.44
CA LEU A 15 5.38 9.04 -5.14
C LEU A 15 6.54 8.17 -5.61
N LEU A 16 6.47 6.85 -5.37
CA LEU A 16 7.48 5.91 -5.84
C LEU A 16 7.58 5.92 -7.38
N ASP A 17 6.45 5.89 -8.08
CA ASP A 17 6.41 5.96 -9.54
C ASP A 17 6.95 7.27 -10.09
N ALA A 18 6.74 8.39 -9.39
CA ALA A 18 7.17 9.70 -9.84
C ALA A 18 8.67 9.97 -9.59
N CYS A 19 9.27 9.36 -8.56
CA CYS A 19 10.60 9.72 -8.09
C CYS A 19 11.66 8.61 -8.20
N CYS A 20 11.25 7.34 -8.34
CA CYS A 20 12.18 6.21 -8.32
C CYS A 20 12.35 5.60 -9.72
N ASP A 21 13.61 5.53 -10.18
CA ASP A 21 13.99 4.82 -11.42
C ASP A 21 14.44 3.37 -11.17
N ARG A 22 14.69 3.02 -9.90
CA ARG A 22 15.11 1.70 -9.44
C ARG A 22 14.40 1.34 -8.15
N LEU A 23 13.98 0.09 -8.05
CA LEU A 23 13.31 -0.46 -6.88
C LEU A 23 14.16 -1.57 -6.27
N LEU A 24 14.26 -1.53 -4.94
CA LEU A 24 14.80 -2.60 -4.12
C LEU A 24 13.62 -3.33 -3.51
N VAL A 25 13.37 -4.55 -3.97
CA VAL A 25 12.23 -5.37 -3.56
C VAL A 25 12.74 -6.36 -2.52
N LEU A 26 12.24 -6.21 -1.31
CA LEU A 26 12.58 -7.05 -0.16
C LEU A 26 11.56 -8.18 -0.07
N ASP A 27 12.03 -9.43 -0.08
CA ASP A 27 11.15 -10.62 -0.04
C ASP A 27 10.77 -11.06 1.39
N GLY A 28 11.29 -10.37 2.41
CA GLY A 28 11.10 -10.71 3.82
C GLY A 28 11.94 -11.90 4.31
N ALA A 29 12.60 -12.65 3.42
CA ALA A 29 13.52 -13.74 3.74
C ALA A 29 14.99 -13.30 3.73
N GLY A 30 15.24 -12.00 3.60
CA GLY A 30 16.57 -11.40 3.56
C GLY A 30 17.17 -11.34 2.16
N ASN A 31 16.41 -11.68 1.11
CA ASN A 31 16.85 -11.49 -0.27
C ASN A 31 16.32 -10.14 -0.81
N VAL A 32 17.10 -9.56 -1.70
CA VAL A 32 16.78 -8.28 -2.35
C VAL A 32 16.82 -8.48 -3.85
N GLU A 33 15.67 -8.28 -4.51
CA GLU A 33 15.62 -8.16 -5.97
C GLU A 33 15.76 -6.70 -6.36
N VAL A 34 16.63 -6.41 -7.33
CA VAL A 34 16.77 -5.07 -7.91
C VAL A 34 15.96 -5.04 -9.19
N PHE A 35 14.90 -4.23 -9.21
CA PHE A 35 14.11 -3.96 -10.40
C PHE A 35 14.45 -2.59 -10.99
N ILE A 36 14.67 -2.54 -12.30
CA ILE A 36 14.94 -1.29 -13.02
C ILE A 36 13.65 -0.89 -13.72
N GLY A 37 13.03 0.18 -13.24
CA GLY A 37 11.72 0.65 -13.68
C GLY A 37 10.91 1.23 -12.53
N THR A 38 9.69 1.59 -12.85
CA THR A 38 8.72 2.19 -11.90
C THR A 38 8.02 1.11 -11.06
N TYR A 39 7.34 1.52 -9.98
CA TYR A 39 6.61 0.60 -9.11
C TYR A 39 5.45 -0.07 -9.84
N SER A 40 4.73 0.68 -10.68
CA SER A 40 3.66 0.14 -11.51
C SER A 40 4.14 -0.98 -12.44
N GLU A 41 5.28 -0.80 -13.12
CA GLU A 41 5.85 -1.82 -14.02
C GLU A 41 6.28 -3.09 -13.27
N TRP A 42 6.88 -2.92 -12.08
CA TRP A 42 7.21 -4.06 -11.21
C TRP A 42 5.94 -4.80 -10.77
N HIS A 43 4.93 -4.06 -10.31
CA HIS A 43 3.66 -4.63 -9.85
C HIS A 43 2.93 -5.38 -10.98
N GLU A 44 2.96 -4.88 -12.21
CA GLU A 44 2.42 -5.59 -13.38
C GLU A 44 3.19 -6.89 -13.66
N LYS A 45 4.53 -6.87 -13.57
CA LYS A 45 5.37 -8.06 -13.73
C LYS A 45 5.07 -9.10 -12.66
N GLU A 46 4.90 -8.70 -11.40
CA GLU A 46 4.55 -9.60 -10.29
C GLU A 46 3.16 -10.24 -10.50
N VAL A 47 2.16 -9.44 -10.85
CA VAL A 47 0.80 -9.95 -11.11
C VAL A 47 0.77 -10.87 -12.33
N ALA A 48 1.60 -10.61 -13.35
CA ALA A 48 1.75 -11.47 -14.51
C ALA A 48 2.51 -12.76 -14.18
N GLY A 49 3.58 -12.68 -13.39
CA GLY A 49 4.38 -13.82 -12.94
C GLY A 49 3.61 -14.76 -12.02
N ALA A 50 2.74 -14.24 -11.14
CA ALA A 50 1.83 -15.03 -10.31
C ALA A 50 0.75 -15.78 -11.12
N ARG A 51 0.49 -15.37 -12.37
CA ARG A 51 -0.50 -15.98 -13.28
C ARG A 51 0.10 -16.87 -14.37
N GLY A 52 1.42 -16.95 -14.47
CA GLY A 52 2.09 -17.75 -15.49
C GLY A 52 3.55 -17.92 -15.18
N GLY A 53 3.91 -19.06 -14.61
CA GLY A 53 5.31 -19.46 -14.51
C GLY A 53 5.86 -19.72 -15.91
N VAL A 54 6.69 -18.79 -16.42
CA VAL A 54 7.73 -19.03 -17.44
C VAL A 54 8.63 -17.78 -17.56
N ASP A 55 9.93 -17.98 -17.38
CA ASP A 55 11.03 -17.13 -17.87
C ASP A 55 10.82 -16.84 -19.38
N PRO A 56 11.12 -15.63 -19.93
CA PRO A 56 12.50 -15.33 -20.27
C PRO A 56 12.96 -13.86 -20.21
N THR A 57 14.24 -13.71 -19.87
CA THR A 57 15.21 -12.71 -20.36
C THR A 57 14.86 -11.91 -21.64
N LYS A 58 14.80 -10.57 -21.53
CA LYS A 58 15.43 -9.54 -22.41
C LYS A 58 14.72 -8.17 -22.34
N SER A 59 15.46 -7.13 -21.97
CA SER A 59 15.14 -5.71 -22.27
C SER A 59 15.76 -5.28 -23.63
N PRO A 60 15.62 -4.01 -24.09
CA PRO A 60 14.65 -3.53 -25.10
C PRO A 60 15.36 -2.89 -26.33
N PRO A 61 14.70 -2.12 -27.26
CA PRO A 61 14.47 -0.69 -27.01
C PRO A 61 13.28 0.02 -27.75
N ARG A 62 12.87 1.17 -27.16
CA ARG A 62 12.40 2.46 -27.73
C ARG A 62 11.48 2.52 -28.98
N GLY A 63 10.41 3.32 -28.84
CA GLY A 63 10.13 4.42 -29.80
C GLY A 63 8.67 4.73 -30.20
N ARG A 64 8.11 5.80 -29.60
CA ARG A 64 7.29 6.87 -30.22
C ARG A 64 5.90 6.56 -30.86
N ARG A 65 4.87 7.12 -30.18
CA ARG A 65 3.48 7.54 -30.55
C ARG A 65 3.19 7.92 -32.01
N PRO A 66 1.93 8.22 -32.43
CA PRO A 66 0.58 7.72 -32.02
C PRO A 66 -0.33 7.35 -33.22
N GLY A 67 -1.43 6.62 -33.00
CA GLY A 67 -2.50 6.45 -33.99
C GLY A 67 -3.73 5.71 -33.47
N LEU A 68 -4.84 6.41 -33.31
CA LEU A 68 -6.22 5.89 -33.35
C LEU A 68 -6.80 6.16 -34.75
N PRO A 69 -7.95 5.59 -35.19
CA PRO A 69 -9.02 4.87 -34.47
C PRO A 69 -9.32 3.48 -35.14
N THR A 70 -10.18 2.57 -34.65
CA THR A 70 -11.66 2.57 -34.76
C THR A 70 -12.32 1.42 -33.95
N SER A 71 -13.58 1.69 -33.56
CA SER A 71 -14.72 0.84 -33.18
C SER A 71 -14.57 -0.68 -32.99
N SER A 72 -15.11 -1.21 -31.88
CA SER A 72 -16.48 -1.74 -31.82
C SER A 72 -16.72 -2.56 -30.54
N GLY A 73 -17.78 -2.17 -29.82
CA GLY A 73 -18.70 -3.02 -29.06
C GLY A 73 -18.17 -4.11 -28.13
N SER A 74 -18.37 -3.95 -26.82
CA SER A 74 -19.23 -4.88 -26.05
C SER A 74 -19.54 -4.38 -24.63
N ALA A 75 -20.84 -4.41 -24.32
CA ALA A 75 -21.49 -4.66 -23.03
C ALA A 75 -20.96 -3.94 -21.77
N LYS A 76 -21.75 -2.95 -21.30
CA LYS A 76 -21.80 -2.55 -19.90
C LYS A 76 -22.34 -3.72 -19.05
N PRO A 77 -21.61 -4.24 -18.04
CA PRO A 77 -22.25 -4.94 -16.95
C PRO A 77 -22.86 -3.89 -16.00
N SER A 78 -24.15 -4.03 -15.77
CA SER A 78 -24.90 -3.34 -14.71
C SER A 78 -24.20 -3.59 -13.36
N PRO A 79 -24.05 -2.58 -12.47
CA PRO A 79 -23.45 -2.79 -11.16
C PRO A 79 -24.40 -3.64 -10.31
N ALA A 80 -24.08 -4.92 -10.23
CA ALA A 80 -24.67 -5.82 -9.24
C ALA A 80 -24.38 -5.24 -7.86
N GLN A 81 -25.43 -4.80 -7.18
CA GLN A 81 -25.38 -4.30 -5.81
C GLN A 81 -24.83 -5.41 -4.92
N THR A 82 -23.55 -5.28 -4.58
CA THR A 82 -22.88 -6.17 -3.63
C THR A 82 -23.60 -6.01 -2.29
N PRO A 83 -23.98 -7.11 -1.60
CA PRO A 83 -24.65 -7.00 -0.32
C PRO A 83 -23.76 -6.20 0.62
N LYS A 84 -24.30 -5.07 1.12
CA LYS A 84 -23.60 -4.18 2.06
C LYS A 84 -23.15 -5.01 3.26
N ARG A 85 -21.87 -5.41 3.28
CA ARG A 85 -21.25 -6.04 4.46
C ARG A 85 -21.47 -5.05 5.59
N LYS A 86 -22.24 -5.47 6.60
CA LYS A 86 -22.43 -4.67 7.81
C LYS A 86 -21.04 -4.41 8.38
N SER A 87 -20.70 -3.14 8.55
CA SER A 87 -19.40 -2.79 9.12
C SER A 87 -19.25 -3.44 10.49
N LYS A 88 -18.02 -3.91 10.77
CA LYS A 88 -17.62 -4.54 12.03
C LYS A 88 -18.00 -3.69 13.25
N TRP A 89 -18.12 -2.38 13.07
CA TRP A 89 -18.36 -1.39 14.14
C TRP A 89 -19.78 -0.82 14.15
N SER A 90 -20.67 -1.31 13.28
CA SER A 90 -22.04 -0.80 13.13
C SER A 90 -22.87 -0.86 14.43
N TRP A 91 -22.53 -1.77 15.35
CA TRP A 91 -23.20 -1.94 16.65
C TRP A 91 -22.73 -0.98 17.76
N MET A 92 -21.57 -0.32 17.61
CA MET A 92 -21.01 0.57 18.64
C MET A 92 -21.72 1.93 18.65
N ARG A 93 -21.86 2.55 19.83
CA ARG A 93 -22.42 3.91 19.95
C ARG A 93 -21.41 4.97 19.48
N LEU A 94 -21.88 6.18 19.16
CA LEU A 94 -21.02 7.28 18.71
C LEU A 94 -19.91 7.59 19.74
N GLU A 95 -20.28 7.70 21.03
CA GLU A 95 -19.33 7.91 22.13
C GLU A 95 -18.25 6.80 22.21
N GLN A 96 -18.64 5.54 21.95
CA GLN A 96 -17.71 4.41 21.96
C GLN A 96 -16.80 4.40 20.74
N LEU A 97 -17.27 4.90 19.60
CA LEU A 97 -16.44 5.06 18.40
C LEU A 97 -15.41 6.17 18.62
N GLU A 98 -15.80 7.29 19.23
CA GLU A 98 -14.88 8.41 19.58
C GLU A 98 -13.81 8.00 20.59
N GLU A 99 -14.22 7.31 21.66
CA GLU A 99 -13.28 6.78 22.65
C GLU A 99 -12.30 5.80 22.00
N LYS A 100 -12.80 4.96 21.10
CA LYS A 100 -11.96 3.99 20.40
C LYS A 100 -11.00 4.63 19.40
N ILE A 101 -11.42 5.65 18.66
CA ILE A 101 -10.55 6.48 17.81
C ILE A 101 -9.42 7.05 18.68
N THR A 102 -9.76 7.69 19.79
CA THR A 102 -8.79 8.28 20.72
C THR A 102 -7.79 7.25 21.25
N GLN A 103 -8.25 6.04 21.60
CA GLN A 103 -7.39 4.94 22.07
C GLN A 103 -6.45 4.45 20.97
N ILE A 104 -6.95 4.24 19.76
CA ILE A 104 -6.14 3.78 18.62
C ILE A 104 -5.08 4.84 18.25
N GLU A 105 -5.47 6.12 18.19
CA GLU A 105 -4.54 7.22 17.93
C GLU A 105 -3.45 7.34 19.02
N ALA A 106 -3.81 7.17 20.28
CA ALA A 106 -2.85 7.17 21.39
C ALA A 106 -1.86 6.01 21.27
N ARG A 107 -2.35 4.81 20.89
CA ARG A 107 -1.50 3.63 20.67
C ARG A 107 -0.57 3.82 19.47
N LEU A 108 -1.07 4.36 18.36
CA LEU A 108 -0.25 4.69 17.17
C LEU A 108 0.88 5.65 17.53
N ARG A 109 0.59 6.72 18.28
CA ARG A 109 1.65 7.66 18.75
C ARG A 109 2.69 6.99 19.63
N ALA A 110 2.27 6.07 20.50
CA ALA A 110 3.20 5.33 21.35
C ALA A 110 4.12 4.46 20.49
N ILE A 111 3.56 3.70 19.53
CA ILE A 111 4.34 2.86 18.62
C ILE A 111 5.27 3.68 17.74
N ASP A 112 4.83 4.83 17.21
CA ASP A 112 5.69 5.72 16.42
C ASP A 112 6.85 6.29 17.27
N THR A 113 6.62 6.51 18.56
CA THR A 113 7.68 6.92 19.51
C THR A 113 8.67 5.78 19.74
N GLU A 114 8.17 4.54 19.92
CA GLU A 114 9.02 3.36 20.08
C GLU A 114 9.84 3.07 18.81
N LEU A 115 9.23 3.14 17.62
CA LEU A 115 9.91 2.98 16.32
C LEU A 115 10.89 4.10 16.02
N GLY A 116 10.76 5.25 16.69
CA GLY A 116 11.73 6.35 16.63
C GLY A 116 13.03 6.09 17.39
N ASP A 117 13.06 5.08 18.27
CA ASP A 117 14.27 4.72 19.02
C ASP A 117 15.19 3.78 18.19
N PRO A 118 16.47 4.14 17.99
CA PRO A 118 17.41 3.29 17.25
C PRO A 118 17.65 1.91 17.87
N ASP A 119 17.36 1.71 19.16
CA ASP A 119 17.53 0.44 19.86
C ASP A 119 16.49 -0.60 19.43
N VAL A 120 15.28 -0.14 19.06
CA VAL A 120 14.21 -1.03 18.55
C VAL A 120 14.62 -1.68 17.24
N TRP A 121 15.35 -0.98 16.38
CA TRP A 121 15.85 -1.50 15.11
C TRP A 121 17.02 -2.49 15.26
N ARG A 122 17.56 -2.68 16.46
CA ARG A 122 18.55 -3.75 16.73
C ARG A 122 17.89 -5.12 16.82
N ASP A 123 16.62 -5.16 17.18
CA ASP A 123 15.80 -6.37 17.23
C ASP A 123 14.79 -6.32 16.08
N LEU A 124 15.15 -6.97 14.97
CA LEU A 124 14.38 -6.89 13.73
C LEU A 124 12.98 -7.51 13.88
N ASP A 125 12.83 -8.55 14.71
CA ASP A 125 11.54 -9.15 15.02
C ASP A 125 10.64 -8.17 15.78
N ARG A 126 11.20 -7.46 16.77
CA ARG A 126 10.46 -6.44 17.52
C ARG A 126 10.08 -5.24 16.63
N ALA A 127 10.99 -4.78 15.77
CA ALA A 127 10.72 -3.67 14.85
C ALA A 127 9.63 -4.02 13.83
N ASN A 128 9.66 -5.24 13.29
CA ASN A 128 8.63 -5.74 12.37
C ASN A 128 7.28 -5.88 13.09
N ALA A 129 7.24 -6.48 14.29
CA ALA A 129 6.01 -6.63 15.07
C ALA A 129 5.35 -5.29 15.40
N LEU A 130 6.14 -4.27 15.78
CA LEU A 130 5.63 -2.92 16.02
C LEU A 130 5.14 -2.25 14.73
N THR A 131 5.81 -2.48 13.60
CA THR A 131 5.39 -1.96 12.30
C THR A 131 4.07 -2.59 11.85
N ASP A 132 3.93 -3.91 12.01
CA ASP A 132 2.71 -4.65 11.71
C ASP A 132 1.56 -4.20 12.63
N GLU A 133 1.80 -4.06 13.94
CA GLU A 133 0.80 -3.56 14.89
C GLU A 133 0.33 -2.15 14.50
N ARG A 134 1.27 -1.26 14.12
CA ARG A 134 0.95 0.08 13.65
C ARG A 134 0.07 0.04 12.39
N ASP A 135 0.38 -0.83 11.45
CA ASP A 135 -0.35 -0.91 10.18
C ASP A 135 -1.76 -1.50 10.37
N GLU A 136 -1.92 -2.52 11.22
CA GLU A 136 -3.23 -3.05 11.61
C GLU A 136 -4.08 -1.99 12.31
N LEU A 137 -3.50 -1.23 13.24
CA LEU A 137 -4.20 -0.16 13.95
C LEU A 137 -4.64 0.97 13.03
N LYS A 138 -3.87 1.31 11.99
CA LYS A 138 -4.27 2.30 10.97
C LYS A 138 -5.49 1.82 10.18
N ILE A 139 -5.50 0.57 9.76
CA ILE A 139 -6.66 -0.02 9.05
C ILE A 139 -7.89 -0.05 9.97
N GLU A 140 -7.69 -0.37 11.25
CA GLU A 140 -8.77 -0.34 12.23
C GLU A 140 -9.30 1.09 12.44
N LEU A 141 -8.41 2.08 12.55
CA LEU A 141 -8.76 3.50 12.68
C LEU A 141 -9.65 3.96 11.53
N GLU A 142 -9.22 3.76 10.28
CA GLU A 142 -9.99 4.14 9.08
C GLU A 142 -11.40 3.51 9.10
N GLY A 143 -11.50 2.24 9.51
CA GLY A 143 -12.77 1.53 9.62
C GLY A 143 -13.70 2.07 10.71
N VAL A 144 -13.14 2.50 11.85
CA VAL A 144 -13.89 3.09 12.97
C VAL A 144 -14.32 4.52 12.61
N GLU A 145 -13.45 5.32 12.02
CA GLU A 145 -13.72 6.69 11.56
C GLU A 145 -14.81 6.72 10.48
N ALA A 146 -14.78 5.80 9.52
CA ALA A 146 -15.82 5.69 8.49
C ALA A 146 -17.21 5.42 9.08
N GLU A 147 -17.30 4.60 10.13
CA GLU A 147 -18.58 4.35 10.83
C GLU A 147 -18.99 5.50 11.74
N TRP A 148 -18.03 6.21 12.35
CA TRP A 148 -18.32 7.42 13.10
C TRP A 148 -18.90 8.49 12.18
N LEU A 149 -18.26 8.76 11.04
CA LEU A 149 -18.73 9.73 10.04
C LEU A 149 -20.15 9.41 9.57
N ARG A 150 -20.41 8.14 9.28
CA ARG A 150 -21.73 7.67 8.86
C ARG A 150 -22.83 7.89 9.92
N LYS A 151 -22.48 7.86 11.20
CA LYS A 151 -23.43 8.05 12.31
C LYS A 151 -23.54 9.51 12.76
N ALA A 152 -22.54 10.33 12.42
CA ALA A 152 -22.52 11.76 12.68
C ALA A 152 -23.30 12.58 11.64
N GLU A 153 -23.48 12.03 10.42
CA GLU A 153 -24.37 12.55 9.36
C GLU A 153 -25.85 12.19 9.60
#